data_AF-A0AAD6SSS9-F1
#
_entry.id   AF-A0AAD6SSS9-F1
#
_cell.length_a   1.000
_cell.length_b   1.000
_cell.length_c   1.000
_cell.angle_alpha   90.00
_cell.angle_beta   90.00
_cell.angle_gamma   90.00
#
_symmetry.space_group_name_H-M   'P 1'
#
loop_
_entity.id
_entity.type
_entity.pdbx_description
1 polymer ?
#
loop_
_entity_poly.entity_id
_entity_poly.type
_entity_poly.pdbx_seq_one_letter_code
_entity_poly.pdbx_strand_id
1 'polypeptide(L)'
;QSHVGHHIMKAICKVSDPSAKFPVSDAYPCGMCGGPTNDGACQVEIKGGKSISTCPSAYAFLISAASKFLQSRPCTNVPIACALNCGETHWKYNFPRHLRERHPSWEQIIAPAFLARIQISHQEQTALQIP
;
A
#
# COMPACT_ATOMS: atom_id res chain seq x y z
N GLN A 1 15.15 9.67 -1.29
CA GLN A 1 14.38 8.45 -1.58
C GLN A 1 13.12 8.92 -2.30
N SER A 2 12.79 8.38 -3.48
CA SER A 2 11.63 8.84 -4.25
C SER A 2 10.35 8.36 -3.56
N HIS A 3 9.44 9.27 -3.21
CA HIS A 3 8.21 8.95 -2.46
C HIS A 3 7.14 8.36 -3.40
N VAL A 4 7.34 7.13 -3.86
CA VAL A 4 6.43 6.47 -4.82
C VAL A 4 5.00 6.37 -4.26
N GLY A 5 4.84 6.19 -2.95
CA GLY A 5 3.52 6.14 -2.30
C GLY A 5 2.66 7.38 -2.53
N HIS A 6 3.27 8.57 -2.62
CA HIS A 6 2.55 9.81 -2.94
C HIS A 6 1.94 9.72 -4.34
N HIS A 7 2.77 9.41 -5.34
CA HIS A 7 2.35 9.29 -6.73
C HIS A 7 1.27 8.22 -6.90
N ILE A 8 1.41 7.09 -6.20
CA ILE A 8 0.42 6.01 -6.19
C ILE A 8 -0.92 6.51 -5.67
N MET A 9 -0.92 7.20 -4.53
CA MET A 9 -2.17 7.69 -3.95
C MET A 9 -2.84 8.74 -4.84
N LYS A 10 -2.08 9.66 -5.43
CA LYS A 10 -2.62 10.62 -6.40
C LYS A 10 -3.23 9.91 -7.62
N ALA A 11 -2.55 8.91 -8.16
CA ALA A 11 -3.06 8.11 -9.28
C ALA A 11 -4.38 7.38 -8.92
N ILE A 12 -4.41 6.69 -7.77
CA ILE A 12 -5.62 6.00 -7.27
C ILE A 12 -6.79 6.98 -7.08
N CYS A 13 -6.50 8.17 -6.54
CA CYS A 13 -7.49 9.22 -6.33
C CYS A 13 -7.80 10.05 -7.59
N LYS A 14 -7.21 9.73 -8.75
CA LYS A 14 -7.33 10.47 -10.01
C LYS A 14 -6.99 11.96 -9.88
N VAL A 15 -6.02 12.27 -9.01
CA VAL A 15 -5.46 13.61 -8.82
C VAL A 15 -4.25 13.78 -9.72
N SER A 16 -4.16 14.91 -10.41
CA SER A 16 -3.00 15.22 -11.27
C SER A 16 -1.70 15.25 -10.47
N ASP A 17 -0.67 14.59 -11.00
CA ASP A 17 0.67 14.59 -10.42
C ASP A 17 1.74 14.93 -11.47
N PRO A 18 2.02 16.23 -11.69
CA PRO A 18 3.06 16.67 -12.62
C PRO A 18 4.47 16.20 -12.25
N SER A 19 4.68 15.73 -11.01
CA SER A 19 5.98 15.28 -10.52
C SER A 19 6.21 13.78 -10.73
N ALA A 20 5.18 13.03 -11.12
CA ALA A 20 5.30 11.61 -11.43
C ALA A 20 6.11 11.41 -12.72
N LYS A 21 7.28 10.76 -12.58
CA LYS A 21 8.17 10.46 -13.72
C LYS A 21 7.71 9.28 -14.57
N PHE A 22 6.90 8.41 -13.97
CA PHE A 22 6.42 7.17 -14.58
C PHE A 22 4.94 6.98 -14.24
N PRO A 23 4.18 6.35 -15.15
CA PRO A 23 2.80 5.99 -14.85
C PRO A 23 2.75 4.97 -13.71
N VAL A 24 1.78 5.15 -12.81
CA VAL A 24 1.43 4.15 -11.79
C VAL A 24 0.49 3.13 -12.43
N SER A 25 0.70 1.86 -12.13
CA SER A 25 -0.19 0.79 -12.58
C SER A 25 -1.52 0.83 -11.84
N ASP A 26 -2.61 0.68 -12.59
CA ASP A 26 -3.95 0.46 -12.02
C ASP A 26 -4.14 -0.98 -11.51
N ALA A 27 -3.22 -1.90 -11.83
CA ALA A 27 -3.28 -3.32 -11.49
C ALA A 27 -2.43 -3.64 -10.24
N TYR A 28 -2.95 -3.25 -9.07
CA TYR A 28 -2.27 -3.42 -7.77
C TYR A 28 -0.86 -2.81 -7.76
N PRO A 29 -0.73 -1.47 -7.68
CA PRO A 29 0.58 -0.83 -7.77
C PRO A 29 1.53 -1.23 -6.64
N CYS A 30 2.79 -1.46 -7.01
CA CYS A 30 3.90 -1.79 -6.13
C CYS A 30 4.37 -0.55 -5.37
N GLY A 31 4.49 -0.62 -4.05
CA GLY A 31 4.99 0.49 -3.22
C GLY A 31 6.44 0.91 -3.50
N MET A 32 7.19 0.14 -4.29
CA MET A 32 8.60 0.44 -4.61
C MET A 32 8.78 1.13 -5.96
N CYS A 33 8.04 0.70 -6.99
CA CYS A 33 8.21 1.21 -8.36
C CYS A 33 6.91 1.73 -9.00
N GLY A 34 5.75 1.55 -8.37
CA GLY A 34 4.44 1.89 -8.93
C GLY A 34 3.94 0.91 -10.01
N GLY A 35 4.75 -0.05 -10.44
CA GLY A 35 4.38 -1.08 -11.41
C GLY A 35 3.41 -2.11 -10.85
N PRO A 36 2.89 -3.01 -11.69
CA PRO A 36 1.91 -4.01 -11.27
C PRO A 36 2.49 -5.05 -10.31
N THR A 37 1.65 -5.59 -9.42
CA THR A 37 2.00 -6.71 -8.52
C THR A 37 1.24 -8.00 -8.82
N ASN A 38 0.45 -8.05 -9.89
CA ASN A 38 -0.16 -9.30 -10.36
C ASN A 38 0.87 -10.21 -11.04
N ASP A 39 0.47 -11.46 -11.29
CA ASP A 39 1.22 -12.45 -12.08
C ASP A 39 2.66 -12.71 -11.59
N GLY A 40 2.88 -12.60 -10.27
CA GLY A 40 4.17 -12.88 -9.63
C GLY A 40 5.19 -11.73 -9.71
N ALA A 41 4.86 -10.61 -10.36
CA ALA A 41 5.71 -9.43 -10.37
C ALA A 41 5.64 -8.68 -9.04
N CYS A 42 6.75 -8.07 -8.61
CA CYS A 42 6.81 -7.10 -7.50
C CYS A 42 6.08 -7.52 -6.20
N GLN A 43 6.07 -8.83 -5.89
CA GLN A 43 5.47 -9.39 -4.69
C GLN A 43 6.09 -8.76 -3.44
N VAL A 44 5.31 -8.70 -2.36
CA VAL A 44 5.76 -8.17 -1.07
C VAL A 44 5.45 -9.16 0.03
N GLU A 45 6.38 -9.31 0.96
CA GLU A 45 6.28 -10.20 2.11
C GLU A 45 6.79 -9.50 3.37
N ILE A 46 6.36 -10.01 4.53
CA ILE A 46 6.80 -9.54 5.83
C ILE A 46 7.71 -10.60 6.47
N LYS A 47 8.99 -10.26 6.68
CA LYS A 47 9.96 -11.16 7.33
C LYS A 47 10.68 -10.45 8.46
N GLY A 48 10.53 -10.94 9.70
CA GLY A 48 11.19 -10.36 10.87
C GLY A 48 10.85 -8.87 11.09
N GLY A 49 9.61 -8.46 10.83
CA GLY A 49 9.15 -7.06 10.93
C GLY A 49 9.65 -6.14 9.82
N LYS A 50 10.32 -6.68 8.79
CA LYS A 50 10.78 -5.94 7.61
C LYS A 50 9.93 -6.26 6.39
N SER A 51 9.82 -5.28 5.50
CA SER A 51 9.30 -5.47 4.15
C SER A 51 10.37 -6.13 3.27
N ILE A 52 10.02 -7.20 2.59
CA ILE A 52 10.83 -7.86 1.55
C ILE A 52 10.01 -7.83 0.26
N SER A 53 10.62 -7.47 -0.87
CA SER A 53 9.91 -7.45 -2.15
C SER A 53 10.78 -7.99 -3.28
N THR A 54 10.15 -8.62 -4.27
CA THR A 54 10.81 -9.09 -5.50
C THR A 54 11.00 -7.97 -6.53
N CYS A 55 10.54 -6.74 -6.23
CA CYS A 55 10.73 -5.58 -7.11
C CYS A 55 12.24 -5.27 -7.31
N PRO A 56 12.70 -4.99 -8.54
CA PRO A 56 14.09 -4.56 -8.77
C PRO A 56 14.50 -3.29 -8.01
N SER A 57 13.51 -2.43 -7.70
CA SER A 57 13.70 -1.21 -6.91
C SER A 57 13.51 -1.43 -5.40
N ALA A 58 13.40 -2.68 -4.94
CA ALA A 58 13.14 -2.99 -3.55
C ALA A 58 14.29 -2.60 -2.64
N TYR A 59 13.95 -2.07 -1.48
CA TYR A 59 14.84 -1.91 -0.34
C TYR A 59 14.14 -2.40 0.92
N ALA A 60 14.87 -3.01 1.83
CA ALA A 60 14.30 -3.45 3.09
C ALA A 60 14.07 -2.25 4.02
N PHE A 61 12.91 -2.20 4.66
CA PHE A 61 12.60 -1.21 5.68
C PHE A 61 11.78 -1.83 6.82
N LEU A 62 11.85 -1.22 8.00
CA LEU A 62 11.07 -1.65 9.16
C LEU A 62 9.61 -1.22 9.00
N ILE A 63 8.70 -2.19 9.07
CA ILE A 63 7.26 -1.94 8.94
C ILE A 63 6.78 -1.06 10.09
N SER A 64 7.30 -1.27 11.30
CA SER A 64 6.98 -0.45 12.48
C SER A 64 7.34 1.03 12.31
N ALA A 65 8.34 1.34 11.48
CA ALA A 65 8.67 2.72 11.13
C ALA A 65 7.73 3.26 10.05
N ALA A 66 7.45 2.46 9.01
CA ALA A 66 6.55 2.87 7.92
C ALA A 66 5.09 3.03 8.37
N SER A 67 4.64 2.26 9.37
CA SER A 67 3.29 2.33 9.93
C SER A 67 3.05 3.56 10.81
N LYS A 68 4.11 4.32 11.16
CA LYS A 68 3.97 5.55 11.95
C LYS A 68 3.70 6.72 11.02
N PHE A 69 2.56 7.36 11.17
CA PHE A 69 2.29 8.62 10.49
C PHE A 69 3.24 9.70 11.00
N LEU A 70 3.92 10.38 10.07
CA LEU A 70 4.71 11.56 10.32
C LEU A 70 4.27 12.65 9.34
N GLN A 71 3.80 13.78 9.85
CA GLN A 71 3.30 14.86 8.99
C GLN A 71 4.36 15.39 8.02
N SER A 72 5.64 15.44 8.45
CA SER A 72 6.75 15.86 7.60
C SER A 72 7.12 14.84 6.51
N ARG A 73 6.70 13.58 6.68
CA ARG A 73 7.06 12.44 5.83
C ARG A 73 5.92 11.42 5.79
N PRO A 74 4.75 11.78 5.21
CA PRO A 74 3.62 10.85 5.14
C PRO A 74 4.01 9.61 4.34
N CYS A 75 3.70 8.43 4.87
CA CYS A 75 4.01 7.14 4.24
C CYS A 75 2.75 6.28 4.18
N THR A 76 2.31 5.95 2.96
CA THR A 76 1.21 5.01 2.70
C THR A 76 1.73 3.65 2.19
N ASN A 77 3.04 3.53 1.97
CA ASN A 77 3.73 2.32 1.53
C ASN A 77 3.96 1.36 2.71
N VAL A 78 2.88 0.85 3.28
CA VAL A 78 2.92 -0.08 4.40
C VAL A 78 2.44 -1.45 3.92
N PRO A 79 3.28 -2.50 3.90
CA PRO A 79 2.82 -3.85 3.64
C PRO A 79 2.08 -4.38 4.87
N ILE A 80 0.93 -4.99 4.64
CA ILE A 80 0.07 -5.55 5.66
C ILE A 80 -0.27 -6.98 5.24
N ALA A 81 -0.11 -7.95 6.14
CA ALA A 81 -0.54 -9.32 5.92
C ALA A 81 -2.06 -9.41 6.04
N CYS A 82 -2.71 -10.17 5.16
CA CYS A 82 -4.15 -10.36 5.22
C CYS A 82 -4.56 -11.12 6.49
N ALA A 83 -5.56 -10.60 7.22
CA ALA A 83 -6.08 -11.22 8.44
C ALA A 83 -7.04 -12.39 8.18
N LEU A 84 -7.44 -12.63 6.93
CA LEU A 84 -8.40 -13.67 6.55
C LEU A 84 -7.72 -14.99 6.10
N ASN A 85 -6.47 -15.20 6.54
CA ASN A 85 -5.70 -16.44 6.35
C ASN A 85 -5.52 -16.91 4.90
N CYS A 86 -5.52 -16.00 3.92
CA CYS A 86 -5.18 -16.36 2.52
C CYS A 86 -3.67 -16.39 2.24
N GLY A 87 -2.83 -16.01 3.22
CA GLY A 87 -1.37 -16.01 3.08
C GLY A 87 -0.81 -14.84 2.27
N GLU A 88 -1.65 -13.94 1.73
CA GLU A 88 -1.20 -12.81 0.93
C GLU A 88 -0.81 -11.60 1.80
N THR A 89 0.18 -10.84 1.32
CA THR A 89 0.56 -9.54 1.87
C THR A 89 0.39 -8.49 0.79
N HIS A 90 -0.26 -7.38 1.14
CA HIS A 90 -0.55 -6.30 0.20
C HIS A 90 -0.10 -4.96 0.75
N TRP A 91 0.17 -4.00 -0.13
CA TRP A 91 0.32 -2.60 0.26
C TRP A 91 -1.01 -2.08 0.82
N LYS A 92 -0.96 -1.23 1.84
CA LYS A 92 -2.12 -0.67 2.54
C LYS A 92 -3.24 -0.20 1.58
N TYR A 93 -2.88 0.60 0.58
CA TYR A 93 -3.83 1.14 -0.39
C TYR A 93 -4.42 0.10 -1.37
N ASN A 94 -3.84 -1.10 -1.47
CA ASN A 94 -4.36 -2.20 -2.31
C ASN A 94 -5.43 -3.04 -1.59
N PHE A 95 -5.52 -2.96 -0.26
CA PHE A 95 -6.41 -3.81 0.52
C PHE A 95 -7.91 -3.70 0.18
N PRO A 96 -8.48 -2.50 -0.06
CA PRO A 96 -9.89 -2.40 -0.44
C PRO A 96 -10.23 -3.15 -1.74
N ARG A 97 -9.26 -3.30 -2.64
CA ARG A 97 -9.42 -4.12 -3.85
C ARG A 97 -9.27 -5.60 -3.53
N HIS A 98 -8.21 -5.99 -2.81
CA HIS A 98 -7.96 -7.37 -2.38
C HIS A 98 -9.16 -7.98 -1.66
N LEU A 99 -9.72 -7.26 -0.69
CA LEU A 99 -10.86 -7.74 0.09
C LEU A 99 -12.10 -8.00 -0.79
N ARG A 100 -12.42 -7.08 -1.71
CA ARG A 100 -13.56 -7.25 -2.64
C ARG A 100 -13.37 -8.41 -3.62
N GLU A 101 -12.15 -8.62 -4.12
CA GLU A 101 -11.88 -9.64 -5.14
C GLU A 101 -11.65 -11.04 -4.54
N ARG A 102 -11.01 -11.14 -3.37
CA ARG A 102 -10.60 -12.42 -2.77
C ARG A 102 -11.48 -12.86 -1.61
N HIS A 103 -12.22 -11.93 -0.99
CA HIS A 103 -13.00 -12.20 0.21
C HIS A 103 -14.41 -11.58 0.13
N PRO A 104 -15.33 -12.10 -0.70
CA PRO A 104 -16.65 -11.46 -0.94
C PRO A 104 -17.55 -11.20 0.28
N SER A 105 -17.24 -11.79 1.44
CA SER A 105 -17.97 -11.60 2.70
C SER A 105 -17.09 -11.01 3.81
N TRP A 106 -16.02 -10.31 3.44
CA TRP A 106 -15.04 -9.79 4.38
C TRP A 106 -15.65 -8.82 5.40
N GLU A 107 -16.67 -8.04 5.03
CA GLU A 107 -17.29 -7.04 5.90
C GLU A 107 -17.85 -7.64 7.18
N GLN A 108 -18.25 -8.91 7.15
CA GLN A 108 -18.87 -9.61 8.28
C GLN A 108 -17.85 -10.22 9.24
N ILE A 109 -16.62 -10.43 8.77
CA ILE A 109 -15.60 -11.23 9.47
C ILE A 109 -14.36 -10.43 9.85
N ILE A 110 -14.14 -9.26 9.24
CA ILE A 110 -12.94 -8.47 9.49
C ILE A 110 -13.03 -7.73 10.83
N ALA A 111 -11.96 -7.79 11.62
CA ALA A 111 -11.92 -7.04 12.87
C ALA A 111 -11.83 -5.53 12.60
N PRO A 112 -12.55 -4.67 13.35
CA PRO A 112 -12.48 -3.22 13.21
C PRO A 112 -11.05 -2.67 13.34
N ALA A 113 -10.23 -3.26 14.23
CA ALA A 113 -8.83 -2.90 14.38
C ALA A 113 -7.98 -3.18 13.13
N PHE A 114 -8.31 -4.23 12.36
CA PHE A 114 -7.64 -4.49 11.09
C PHE A 114 -8.08 -3.49 10.02
N LEU A 115 -9.39 -3.19 9.97
CA LEU A 115 -9.93 -2.20 9.03
C LEU A 115 -9.28 -0.83 9.21
N ALA A 116 -9.12 -0.37 10.45
CA ALA A 116 -8.43 0.88 10.77
C ALA A 116 -6.96 0.91 10.28
N ARG A 117 -6.28 -0.25 10.23
CA ARG A 117 -4.89 -0.35 9.76
C ARG A 117 -4.76 -0.26 8.25
N ILE A 118 -5.75 -0.76 7.50
CA ILE A 118 -5.73 -0.80 6.03
C ILE A 118 -6.34 0.46 5.40
N GLN A 119 -7.08 1.27 6.15
CA GLN A 119 -7.63 2.54 5.70
C GLN A 119 -6.58 3.65 5.66
N ILE A 120 -6.52 4.38 4.54
CA ILE A 120 -5.79 5.65 4.49
C ILE A 120 -6.56 6.66 5.35
N SER A 121 -5.94 7.12 6.42
CA SER A 121 -6.54 8.06 7.37
C SER A 121 -6.68 9.46 6.76
N HIS A 122 -7.57 10.26 7.34
CA HIS A 122 -7.75 11.67 6.94
C HIS A 122 -6.46 12.51 7.08
N GLN A 123 -5.64 12.19 8.08
CA GLN A 123 -4.33 12.82 8.26
C GLN A 123 -3.36 12.47 7.13
N GLU A 124 -3.32 11.21 6.71
CA GLU A 124 -2.54 10.78 5.54
C GLU A 124 -3.05 11.44 4.25
N GLN A 125 -4.37 11.50 4.05
CA GLN A 125 -4.98 12.16 2.89
C GLN A 125 -4.58 13.64 2.80
N THR A 126 -4.77 14.36 3.91
CA THR A 126 -4.43 15.79 4.01
C THR A 126 -2.94 16.03 3.74
N ALA A 127 -2.07 15.23 4.36
CA ALA A 127 -0.62 15.36 4.18
C ALA A 127 -0.16 15.04 2.75
N LEU A 128 -0.88 14.18 2.03
CA LEU A 128 -0.61 13.82 0.64
C LEU A 128 -1.33 14.72 -0.38
N GLN A 129 -2.17 15.64 0.08
CA GLN A 129 -3.01 16.51 -0.76
C GLN A 129 -3.92 15.71 -1.70
N ILE A 130 -4.57 14.69 -1.15
CA ILE A 130 -5.56 13.84 -1.84
C ILE A 130 -6.90 13.94 -1.11
N PRO A 131 -8.04 13.77 -1.81
CA PRO A 131 -9.37 13.80 -1.20
C PRO A 131 -9.63 12.65 -0.24
#